data_AF-A0A965JYU9-F1
#
_entry.id   AF-A0A965JYU9-F1
#
_cell.length_a   1.000
_cell.length_b   1.000
_cell.length_c   1.000
_cell.angle_alpha   90.00
_cell.angle_beta   90.00
_cell.angle_gamma   90.00
#
_symmetry.space_group_name_H-M   'P 1'
#
loop_
_entity.id
_entity.type
_entity.pdbx_description
1 polymer ?
#
loop_
_entity_poly.entity_id
_entity_poly.type
_entity_poly.pdbx_seq_one_letter_code
_entity_poly.pdbx_strand_id
1 'polypeptide(L)'
;WPRDADERAAAIAAGYDLNRVLTTNDLVAGDDCFFSMTAITDGDFLRGVRFHDFGAMTHSLVVRSGSGTVRTVETIHRHDKNADFSTSGL
;
A
#
# COMPACT_ATOMS: atom_id res chain seq x y z
N TRP A 1 9.02 7.38 -17.44
CA TRP A 1 9.63 7.76 -18.74
C TRP A 1 8.71 8.78 -19.38
N PRO A 2 9.20 9.96 -19.79
CA PRO A 2 8.37 10.96 -20.47
C PRO A 2 7.72 10.37 -21.73
N ARG A 3 6.42 10.59 -21.90
CA ARG A 3 5.61 10.04 -23.00
C ARG A 3 5.72 10.88 -24.27
N ASP A 4 6.00 12.17 -24.13
CA ASP A 4 6.11 13.12 -25.23
C ASP A 4 7.15 14.22 -24.95
N ALA A 5 7.29 15.16 -25.90
CA ALA A 5 8.27 16.23 -25.84
C ALA A 5 7.96 17.25 -24.73
N ASP A 6 6.69 17.47 -24.44
CA ASP A 6 6.25 18.44 -23.44
C ASP A 6 6.55 17.90 -22.04
N GLU A 7 6.25 16.63 -21.77
CA GLU A 7 6.64 15.95 -20.53
C GLU A 7 8.16 15.90 -20.35
N ARG A 8 8.91 15.67 -21.44
CA ARG A 8 10.37 15.66 -21.40
C ARG A 8 10.92 17.04 -21.05
N ALA A 9 10.40 18.09 -21.69
CA ALA A 9 10.79 19.46 -21.42
C ALA A 9 10.44 19.85 -19.97
N ALA A 10 9.26 19.48 -19.49
CA ALA A 10 8.83 19.72 -18.11
C ALA A 10 9.75 19.04 -17.09
N ALA A 11 10.14 17.78 -17.32
CA ALA A 11 11.04 17.05 -16.42
C ALA A 11 12.46 17.67 -16.38
N ILE A 12 13.00 18.09 -17.53
CA ILE A 12 14.30 18.78 -17.60
C ILE A 12 14.21 20.15 -16.92
N ALA A 13 13.15 20.91 -17.18
CA ALA A 13 12.91 22.21 -16.54
C ALA A 13 12.75 22.07 -15.01
N ALA A 14 12.20 20.96 -14.53
CA ALA A 14 12.14 20.61 -13.11
C ALA A 14 13.48 20.11 -12.53
N GLY A 15 14.53 20.00 -13.34
CA GLY A 15 15.88 19.65 -12.88
C GLY A 15 16.17 18.14 -12.81
N TYR A 16 15.32 17.29 -13.39
CA TYR A 16 15.57 15.85 -13.40
C TYR A 16 16.59 15.46 -14.48
N ASP A 17 17.59 14.68 -14.09
CA ASP A 17 18.46 13.97 -15.04
C ASP A 17 17.74 12.72 -15.56
N LEU A 18 17.33 12.76 -16.83
CA LEU A 18 16.60 11.68 -17.48
C LEU A 18 17.46 10.43 -17.77
N ASN A 19 18.79 10.52 -17.65
CA ASN A 19 19.68 9.38 -17.82
C ASN A 19 20.04 8.71 -16.49
N ARG A 20 19.67 9.32 -15.35
CA ARG A 20 19.98 8.78 -14.03
C ARG A 20 19.21 7.48 -13.80
N VAL A 21 19.93 6.45 -13.38
CA VAL A 21 19.34 5.23 -12.81
C VAL A 21 18.98 5.52 -11.35
N LEU A 22 17.69 5.45 -11.04
CA LEU A 22 17.19 5.60 -9.67
C LEU A 22 17.19 4.24 -8.97
N THR A 23 17.92 4.14 -7.85
CA THR A 23 17.90 3.01 -6.93
C THR A 23 16.75 3.13 -5.93
N THR A 24 16.47 2.08 -5.15
CA THR A 24 15.45 2.15 -4.08
C THR A 24 15.73 3.27 -3.09
N ASN A 25 17.00 3.52 -2.76
CA ASN A 25 17.40 4.58 -1.82
C ASN A 25 17.24 5.99 -2.42
N ASP A 26 17.20 6.12 -3.75
CA ASP A 26 16.88 7.40 -4.39
C ASP A 26 15.36 7.69 -4.36
N LEU A 27 14.54 6.63 -4.38
CA LEU A 27 13.07 6.74 -4.39
C LEU A 27 12.48 6.84 -2.97
N VAL A 28 13.08 6.15 -2.01
CA VAL A 28 12.67 6.10 -0.61
C VAL A 28 13.92 6.24 0.26
N ALA A 29 14.27 7.49 0.60
CA ALA A 29 15.52 7.83 1.29
C ALA A 29 15.43 7.84 2.82
N GLY A 30 14.27 7.50 3.41
CA GLY A 30 14.07 7.54 4.85
C GLY A 30 14.67 6.32 5.56
N ASP A 31 15.33 6.55 6.70
CA ASP A 31 15.94 5.48 7.51
C ASP A 31 14.89 4.55 8.15
N ASP A 32 13.67 5.05 8.37
CA ASP A 32 12.54 4.28 8.89
C ASP A 32 11.29 4.48 8.02
N CYS A 33 10.94 3.43 7.29
CA CYS A 33 9.87 3.41 6.31
C CYS A 33 8.91 2.26 6.60
N PHE A 34 7.63 2.50 6.33
CA PHE A 34 6.56 1.53 6.49
C PHE A 34 5.85 1.30 5.16
N PHE A 35 5.53 0.05 4.87
CA PHE A 35 4.72 -0.32 3.72
C PHE A 35 3.57 -1.20 4.20
N SER A 36 2.36 -0.94 3.71
CA SER A 36 1.23 -1.83 3.90
C SER A 36 0.43 -1.97 2.62
N MET A 37 -0.11 -3.17 2.42
CA MET A 37 -1.01 -3.46 1.30
C MET A 37 -2.12 -4.39 1.77
N THR A 38 -3.31 -4.24 1.21
CA THR A 38 -4.45 -5.13 1.43
C THR A 38 -4.99 -5.54 0.07
N ALA A 39 -5.17 -6.84 -0.15
CA ALA A 39 -5.63 -7.33 -1.45
C ALA A 39 -7.13 -7.10 -1.63
N ILE A 40 -7.49 -6.48 -2.77
CA ILE A 40 -8.88 -6.31 -3.20
C ILE A 40 -9.36 -7.60 -3.89
N THR A 41 -8.62 -8.05 -4.91
CA THR A 41 -8.81 -9.33 -5.60
C THR A 41 -7.69 -10.29 -5.25
N ASP A 42 -7.87 -11.58 -5.56
CA ASP A 42 -6.80 -12.55 -5.40
C ASP A 42 -5.61 -12.19 -6.27
N GLY A 43 -4.42 -12.30 -5.68
CA GLY A 43 -3.16 -12.32 -6.39
C GLY A 43 -2.28 -13.45 -5.85
N ASP A 44 -1.07 -13.54 -6.38
CA ASP A 44 -0.14 -14.62 -6.06
C ASP A 44 0.27 -14.65 -4.57
N PHE A 45 0.24 -13.50 -3.91
CA PHE A 45 0.75 -13.33 -2.55
C PHE A 45 -0.34 -13.17 -1.48
N LEU A 46 -1.47 -12.55 -1.81
CA LEU A 46 -2.54 -12.24 -0.86
C LEU A 46 -3.90 -12.57 -1.48
N ARG A 47 -4.82 -13.00 -0.60
CA ARG A 47 -6.20 -13.32 -0.96
C ARG A 47 -7.00 -12.02 -0.99
N GLY A 48 -7.80 -11.82 -2.02
CA GLY A 48 -8.72 -10.70 -2.12
C GLY A 48 -9.77 -10.71 -1.02
N VAL A 49 -10.54 -9.64 -0.95
CA VAL A 49 -11.62 -9.51 0.03
C VAL A 49 -12.64 -10.64 -0.17
N ARG A 50 -13.07 -11.25 0.93
CA ARG A 50 -14.15 -12.24 0.95
C ARG A 50 -15.31 -11.72 1.75
N PHE A 51 -16.46 -11.58 1.12
CA PHE A 51 -17.70 -11.22 1.79
C PHE A 51 -18.40 -12.48 2.26
N HIS A 52 -18.94 -12.41 3.47
CA HIS A 52 -19.71 -13.45 4.13
C HIS A 52 -20.93 -12.81 4.78
N ASP A 53 -21.92 -13.63 5.17
CA ASP A 53 -23.14 -13.13 5.83
C ASP A 53 -22.83 -12.36 7.13
N PHE A 54 -21.74 -12.71 7.83
CA PHE A 54 -21.30 -12.02 9.04
C PHE A 54 -20.49 -10.73 8.79
N GLY A 55 -20.05 -10.48 7.54
CA GLY A 55 -19.24 -9.32 7.18
C GLY A 55 -18.18 -9.60 6.11
N ALA A 56 -16.92 -9.31 6.39
CA ALA A 56 -15.85 -9.44 5.40
C ALA A 56 -14.55 -10.00 6.00
N MET A 57 -13.73 -10.62 5.17
CA MET A 57 -12.35 -10.98 5.50
C MET A 57 -11.39 -10.26 4.54
N THR A 58 -10.31 -9.71 5.09
CA THR A 58 -9.24 -9.06 4.32
C THR A 58 -7.90 -9.70 4.62
N HIS A 59 -7.03 -9.75 3.62
CA HIS A 59 -5.66 -10.22 3.76
C HIS A 59 -4.68 -9.09 3.43
N SER A 60 -3.79 -8.78 4.36
CA SER A 60 -2.87 -7.65 4.28
C SER A 60 -1.43 -8.07 4.54
N LEU A 61 -0.49 -7.30 4.01
CA LEU A 61 0.95 -7.38 4.30
C LEU A 61 1.37 -6.04 4.92
N VAL A 62 2.18 -6.08 5.97
CA VAL A 62 2.76 -4.91 6.63
C VAL A 62 4.26 -5.13 6.80
N VAL A 63 5.06 -4.15 6.41
CA VAL A 63 6.53 -4.20 6.45
C VAL A 63 7.06 -2.92 7.09
N ARG A 64 8.14 -3.04 7.87
CA ARG A 64 8.89 -1.89 8.41
C ARG A 64 10.38 -2.05 8.15
N SER A 65 11.01 -1.07 7.51
CA SER A 65 12.45 -1.12 7.22
C SER A 65 13.29 -1.12 8.49
N GLY A 66 12.97 -0.25 9.45
CA GLY A 66 13.79 -0.09 10.66
C GLY A 66 13.85 -1.34 11.56
N SER A 67 12.89 -2.26 11.44
CA SER A 67 12.93 -3.54 12.17
C SER A 67 13.10 -4.77 11.26
N GLY A 68 13.09 -4.59 9.93
CA GLY A 68 13.06 -5.68 8.95
C GLY A 68 11.86 -6.61 9.08
N THR A 69 10.83 -6.25 9.86
CA THR A 69 9.73 -7.15 10.17
C THR A 69 8.72 -7.16 9.03
N VAL A 70 8.32 -8.36 8.62
CA VAL A 70 7.24 -8.60 7.66
C VAL A 70 6.10 -9.30 8.40
N ARG A 71 4.89 -8.78 8.28
CA ARG A 71 3.68 -9.33 8.89
C ARG A 71 2.62 -9.55 7.83
N THR A 72 2.11 -10.77 7.78
CA THR A 72 0.88 -11.07 7.06
C THR A 72 -0.27 -11.03 8.06
N VAL A 73 -1.33 -10.30 7.75
CA VAL A 73 -2.46 -10.04 8.64
C VAL A 73 -3.75 -10.46 7.95
N GLU A 74 -4.45 -11.44 8.52
CA GLU A 74 -5.81 -11.80 8.14
C GLU A 74 -6.77 -11.21 9.17
N THR A 75 -7.74 -10.43 8.69
CA THR A 75 -8.70 -9.74 9.56
C THR A 75 -10.11 -10.16 9.21
N ILE A 76 -10.87 -10.53 10.24
CA ILE A 76 -12.30 -10.81 10.15
C ILE A 76 -13.06 -9.57 10.63
N HIS A 77 -13.74 -8.91 9.71
CA HIS A 77 -14.59 -7.75 9.95
C HIS A 77 -16.02 -8.22 10.21
N ARG A 78 -16.49 -8.07 11.44
CA ARG A 78 -17.84 -8.45 11.86
C ARG A 78 -18.79 -7.27 11.77
N HIS A 79 -19.68 -7.27 10.78
CA HIS A 79 -20.57 -6.13 10.53
C HIS A 79 -21.61 -5.96 11.65
N ASP A 80 -22.11 -7.07 12.19
CA ASP A 80 -23.06 -7.07 13.32
C ASP A 80 -22.52 -6.29 14.52
N LYS A 81 -21.28 -6.56 14.91
CA LYS A 81 -20.64 -5.87 16.04
C LYS A 81 -20.08 -4.49 15.69
N ASN A 82 -19.64 -4.27 14.45
CA ASN A 82 -19.12 -2.97 14.04
C ASN A 82 -20.22 -1.92 13.94
N ALA A 83 -21.43 -2.29 13.51
CA ALA A 83 -22.58 -1.39 13.52
C ALA A 83 -22.90 -0.93 14.95
N ASP A 84 -22.91 -1.85 15.91
CA ASP A 84 -23.10 -1.54 17.32
C ASP A 84 -21.99 -0.62 17.84
N PHE A 85 -20.72 -0.91 17.56
CA PHE A 85 -19.59 -0.09 18.02
C PHE A 85 -19.58 1.32 17.41
N SER A 86 -19.81 1.45 16.10
CA SER A 86 -19.83 2.75 15.41
C SER A 86 -20.98 3.65 15.84
N THR A 87 -22.13 3.07 16.19
CA THR A 87 -23.29 3.81 16.71
C THR A 87 -23.15 4.13 18.20
N SER A 88 -22.27 3.43 18.92
CA SER A 88 -22.03 3.62 20.37
C SER A 88 -21.16 4.83 20.73
N GLY A 89 -20.60 5.54 19.74
CA GLY A 89 -20.01 6.87 19.93
C GLY A 89 -19.01 7.01 21.08
N LEU A 90 -17.97 6.16 21.10
CA LEU A 90 -16.72 6.42 21.83
C LEU A 90 -15.67 6.98 20.87
#